data_AF-A0AAE0BXN1-F1
#
_entry.id   AF-A0AAE0BXN1-F1
#
_cell.length_a   1.000
_cell.length_b   1.000
_cell.length_c   1.000
_cell.angle_alpha   90.00
_cell.angle_beta   90.00
_cell.angle_gamma   90.00
#
_symmetry.space_group_name_H-M   'P 1'
#
loop_
_entity.id
_entity.type
_entity.pdbx_description
1 polymer ?
#
loop_
_entity_poly.entity_id
_entity_poly.type
_entity_poly.pdbx_seq_one_letter_code
_entity_poly.pdbx_strand_id
1 'polypeptide(L)'
;MRDIEGQRALNFSRKLWPLSCCILLVCCTAGESSQQELMSGEEYVGSVTCDESHTFRANFSVGAATLELMLDAVTDPSSGVSSVLLEVSRESNFSTIVASAEGAVELSFKATDASSYGSYFFRMVSGNLYCPAGYGVQVVETWEGRSAPLNLTVIFQTNVRSRLMPVNKYDSMCDMEYYDEKPEKCVGGADRRAGYINAVKAATANVVCIDGGNAVVGTTFFAVYDGEADAELLLNYVPFDVYVPQHFEFNNGEAQMSKMLSFLNYRTDAVLSNVQWTDTILEASSLQRYAIKEYAGRMVGFLGFVSEKIYEYAPLLSDNFVVNPDVRNEPLEVRVAAQLALVMDEIQQVHPACNIFVVSGFEEQDCEELLKHSERISICFSSAQTGDTDWDQETELPHQQVRNAVGNTTLLVTGNSKMYGRGLAAFWVDFDSSGLPSAWGGNQVIMDEALNVSDAE
;
A
#
# COMPACT_ATOMS: atom_id res chain seq x y z
N MET A 1 -35.34 25.04 -50.06
CA MET A 1 -36.16 25.17 -48.84
C MET A 1 -35.90 23.91 -48.03
N ARG A 2 -35.30 24.07 -46.84
CA ARG A 2 -34.95 23.08 -45.80
C ARG A 2 -33.75 22.16 -46.08
N ASP A 3 -32.60 22.60 -45.56
CA ASP A 3 -31.62 21.71 -44.93
C ASP A 3 -31.96 21.61 -43.43
N ILE A 4 -31.95 20.39 -42.91
CA ILE A 4 -32.08 20.04 -41.50
C ILE A 4 -30.90 19.11 -41.19
N GLU A 5 -29.84 19.63 -40.59
CA GLU A 5 -28.83 18.91 -39.80
C GLU A 5 -28.28 19.96 -38.84
N GLY A 6 -28.17 19.82 -37.53
CA GLY A 6 -28.31 18.70 -36.63
C GLY A 6 -27.58 19.05 -35.33
N GLN A 7 -27.69 20.30 -34.84
CA GLN A 7 -27.16 20.68 -33.52
C GLN A 7 -28.04 20.06 -32.44
N ARG A 8 -27.59 18.96 -31.83
CA ARG A 8 -28.06 18.55 -30.51
C ARG A 8 -27.01 18.93 -29.49
N ALA A 9 -27.24 20.07 -28.83
CA ALA A 9 -26.61 20.37 -27.56
C ALA A 9 -26.97 19.27 -26.55
N LEU A 10 -25.96 18.60 -25.99
CA LEU A 10 -26.11 17.71 -24.85
C LEU A 10 -26.36 18.57 -23.60
N ASN A 11 -27.62 18.72 -23.22
CA ASN A 11 -28.00 19.29 -21.92
C ASN A 11 -27.72 18.27 -20.81
N PHE A 12 -26.67 18.50 -20.02
CA PHE A 12 -26.44 17.77 -18.78
C PHE A 12 -27.22 18.42 -17.63
N SER A 13 -28.11 17.66 -17.00
CA SER A 13 -28.92 18.10 -15.88
C SER A 13 -28.11 18.23 -14.59
N ARG A 14 -28.43 19.25 -13.80
CA ARG A 14 -27.82 19.62 -12.51
C ARG A 14 -27.67 18.43 -11.56
N LYS A 15 -26.43 17.97 -11.35
CA LYS A 15 -25.96 17.45 -10.05
C LYS A 15 -24.58 18.07 -9.80
N LEU A 16 -24.43 18.73 -8.65
CA LEU A 16 -23.17 19.29 -8.18
C LEU A 16 -22.15 18.16 -7.99
N TRP A 17 -21.02 18.23 -8.70
CA TRP A 17 -19.80 17.46 -8.42
C TRP A 17 -18.69 18.47 -8.11
N PRO A 18 -17.80 18.22 -7.12
CA PRO A 18 -16.69 19.12 -6.87
C PRO A 18 -15.62 18.95 -7.96
N LEU A 19 -15.22 20.07 -8.56
CA LEU A 19 -13.95 20.37 -9.24
C LEU A 19 -13.31 19.20 -10.02
N SER A 20 -13.54 19.13 -11.34
CA SER A 20 -12.93 18.15 -12.24
C SER A 20 -12.21 18.88 -13.39
N CYS A 21 -10.92 18.58 -13.60
CA CYS A 21 -10.18 18.97 -14.81
C CYS A 21 -10.75 18.23 -16.04
N CYS A 22 -10.82 18.90 -17.19
CA CYS A 22 -11.22 18.27 -18.44
C CYS A 22 -10.01 18.10 -19.35
N ILE A 23 -9.68 16.86 -19.73
CA ILE A 23 -8.69 16.56 -20.78
C ILE A 23 -9.41 16.57 -22.13
N LEU A 24 -8.84 17.25 -23.12
CA LEU A 24 -9.40 17.30 -24.47
C LEU A 24 -8.45 16.65 -25.47
N LEU A 25 -8.93 15.62 -26.17
CA LEU A 25 -8.24 14.94 -27.26
C LEU A 25 -8.86 15.38 -28.58
N VAL A 26 -8.07 16.02 -29.44
CA VAL A 26 -8.48 16.42 -30.78
C VAL A 26 -7.71 15.56 -31.78
N CYS A 27 -8.44 14.72 -32.53
CA CYS A 27 -7.89 13.91 -33.60
C CYS A 27 -8.13 14.59 -34.94
N CYS A 28 -7.11 14.60 -35.82
CA CYS A 28 -7.26 15.08 -37.19
C CYS A 28 -6.75 14.06 -38.20
N THR A 29 -7.54 13.86 -39.25
CA THR A 29 -7.27 12.99 -40.40
C THR A 29 -6.43 13.71 -41.45
N ALA A 30 -5.57 12.99 -42.16
CA ALA A 30 -4.70 13.57 -43.18
C ALA A 30 -5.49 14.26 -44.31
N GLY A 31 -5.21 15.55 -44.54
CA GLY A 31 -5.78 16.34 -45.63
C GLY A 31 -7.06 17.12 -45.30
N GLU A 32 -7.49 17.17 -44.05
CA GLU A 32 -8.67 17.93 -43.62
C GLU A 32 -8.33 18.93 -42.52
N SER A 33 -8.78 20.18 -42.66
CA SER A 33 -8.74 21.15 -41.58
C SER A 33 -9.94 20.96 -40.65
N SER A 34 -9.72 20.89 -39.34
CA SER A 34 -10.78 20.81 -38.34
C SER A 34 -10.69 21.97 -37.35
N GLN A 35 -11.84 22.43 -36.86
CA GLN A 35 -11.93 23.43 -35.80
C GLN A 35 -12.95 22.98 -34.77
N GLN A 36 -12.55 22.99 -33.50
CA GLN A 36 -13.42 22.67 -32.38
C GLN A 36 -13.42 23.82 -31.37
N GLU A 37 -14.61 24.33 -31.06
CA GLU A 37 -14.82 25.35 -30.04
C GLU A 37 -14.90 24.74 -28.65
N LEU A 38 -14.30 25.41 -27.67
CA LEU A 38 -14.26 24.99 -26.28
C LEU A 38 -15.15 25.89 -25.45
N MET A 39 -16.12 25.27 -24.77
CA MET A 39 -17.11 25.94 -23.94
C MET A 39 -17.00 25.47 -22.49
N SER A 40 -17.14 26.38 -21.53
CA SER A 40 -17.31 26.06 -20.10
C SER A 40 -18.69 26.57 -19.66
N GLY A 41 -19.66 25.67 -19.60
CA GLY A 41 -21.07 26.08 -19.52
C GLY A 41 -21.50 26.80 -20.80
N GLU A 42 -21.95 28.06 -20.68
CA GLU A 42 -22.31 28.91 -21.82
C GLU A 42 -21.19 29.90 -22.23
N GLU A 43 -20.06 29.93 -21.51
CA GLU A 43 -18.92 30.80 -21.85
C GLU A 43 -17.98 30.14 -22.86
N TYR A 44 -17.60 30.91 -23.89
CA TYR A 44 -16.55 30.55 -24.84
C TYR A 44 -15.17 30.69 -24.19
N VAL A 45 -14.39 29.61 -24.22
CA VAL A 45 -13.07 29.51 -23.58
C VAL A 45 -11.96 29.50 -24.61
N GLY A 46 -12.24 29.09 -25.85
CA GLY A 46 -11.24 29.04 -26.89
C GLY A 46 -11.62 28.14 -28.07
N SER A 47 -10.66 27.90 -28.96
CA SER A 47 -10.79 26.93 -30.04
C SER A 47 -9.48 26.23 -30.34
N VAL A 48 -9.56 24.97 -30.74
CA VAL A 48 -8.44 24.24 -31.31
C VAL A 48 -8.69 24.05 -32.80
N THR A 49 -7.72 24.41 -33.62
CA THR A 49 -7.72 24.20 -35.07
C THR A 49 -6.56 23.30 -35.45
N CYS A 50 -6.79 22.35 -36.33
CA CYS A 50 -5.74 21.62 -37.02
C CYS A 50 -5.80 22.00 -38.49
N ASP A 51 -4.66 22.37 -39.07
CA ASP A 51 -4.56 22.65 -40.50
C ASP A 51 -4.17 21.41 -41.32
N GLU A 52 -4.20 21.54 -42.65
CA GLU A 52 -3.85 20.47 -43.60
C GLU A 52 -2.39 20.02 -43.48
N SER A 53 -1.53 20.77 -42.78
CA SER A 53 -0.14 20.43 -42.51
C SER A 53 0.07 19.70 -41.18
N HIS A 54 -1.01 19.29 -40.51
CA HIS A 54 -1.02 18.71 -39.17
C HIS A 54 -0.45 19.63 -38.08
N THR A 55 -0.47 20.94 -38.32
CA THR A 55 -0.13 21.92 -37.29
C THR A 55 -1.37 22.20 -36.47
N PHE A 56 -1.27 21.97 -35.15
CA PHE A 56 -2.35 22.29 -34.23
C PHE A 56 -2.13 23.70 -33.67
N ARG A 57 -3.17 24.52 -33.73
CA ARG A 57 -3.23 25.81 -33.05
C ARG A 57 -4.34 25.79 -32.02
N ALA A 58 -4.01 26.15 -30.80
CA ALA A 58 -4.97 26.32 -29.73
C ALA A 58 -5.00 27.80 -29.33
N ASN A 59 -6.20 28.38 -29.39
CA ASN A 59 -6.47 29.76 -29.00
C ASN A 59 -7.33 29.74 -27.75
N PHE A 60 -6.83 30.32 -26.66
CA PHE A 60 -7.57 30.44 -25.41
C PHE A 60 -7.83 31.90 -25.08
N SER A 61 -9.05 32.20 -24.65
CA SER A 61 -9.48 33.52 -24.20
C SER A 61 -9.79 33.47 -22.71
N VAL A 62 -8.98 34.17 -21.91
CA VAL A 62 -9.21 34.35 -20.46
C VAL A 62 -9.26 35.84 -20.17
N GLY A 63 -10.47 36.38 -20.02
CA GLY A 63 -10.68 37.82 -19.84
C GLY A 63 -10.26 38.64 -21.08
N ALA A 64 -9.41 39.66 -20.89
CA ALA A 64 -8.93 40.53 -21.98
C ALA A 64 -7.63 40.03 -22.68
N ALA A 65 -7.11 38.88 -22.26
CA ALA A 65 -5.87 38.30 -22.81
C ALA A 65 -6.18 37.10 -23.70
N THR A 66 -5.49 37.01 -24.83
CA THR A 66 -5.55 35.89 -25.77
C THR A 66 -4.20 35.16 -25.75
N LEU A 67 -4.22 33.85 -25.54
CA LEU A 67 -3.04 32.99 -25.60
C LEU A 67 -3.16 32.12 -26.86
N GLU A 68 -2.18 32.23 -27.76
CA GLU A 68 -2.05 31.40 -28.95
C GLU A 68 -0.88 30.42 -28.76
N LEU A 69 -1.15 29.12 -28.89
CA LEU A 69 -0.17 28.05 -28.79
C LEU A 69 -0.10 27.31 -30.12
N MET A 70 1.11 27.18 -30.68
CA MET A 70 1.38 26.30 -31.82
C MET A 70 2.05 25.03 -31.32
N LEU A 71 1.50 23.88 -31.70
CA LEU A 71 1.94 22.57 -31.23
C LEU A 71 2.26 21.69 -32.43
N ASP A 72 3.45 21.10 -32.43
CA ASP A 72 3.86 20.12 -33.42
C ASP A 72 3.27 18.75 -33.06
N ALA A 73 2.59 18.12 -34.01
CA ALA A 73 1.93 16.84 -33.78
C ALA A 73 2.90 15.66 -33.93
N VAL A 74 2.60 14.57 -33.20
CA VAL A 74 3.20 13.26 -33.48
C VAL A 74 2.26 12.51 -34.42
N THR A 75 2.70 12.28 -35.65
CA THR A 75 1.95 11.53 -36.67
C THR A 75 2.32 10.06 -36.63
N ASP A 76 1.33 9.17 -36.49
CA ASP A 76 1.54 7.74 -36.66
C ASP A 76 1.77 7.41 -38.15
N PRO A 77 2.93 6.85 -38.54
CA PRO A 77 3.25 6.55 -39.94
C PRO A 77 2.32 5.53 -40.60
N SER A 78 1.62 4.71 -39.81
CA SER A 78 0.78 3.62 -40.31
C SER A 78 -0.67 4.02 -40.56
N SER A 79 -1.19 4.99 -39.82
CA SER A 79 -2.58 5.47 -39.90
C SER A 79 -2.71 6.90 -40.45
N GLY A 80 -1.62 7.68 -40.47
CA GLY A 80 -1.64 9.09 -40.87
C GLY A 80 -2.36 10.00 -39.88
N VAL A 81 -2.70 9.48 -38.69
CA VAL A 81 -3.40 10.23 -37.64
C VAL A 81 -2.38 10.98 -36.80
N SER A 82 -2.64 12.26 -36.59
CA SER A 82 -1.86 13.15 -35.74
C SER A 82 -2.66 13.46 -34.47
N SER A 83 -2.02 13.36 -33.31
CA SER A 83 -2.66 13.63 -32.01
C SER A 83 -1.80 14.55 -31.14
N VAL A 84 -2.47 15.36 -30.33
CA VAL A 84 -1.87 16.28 -29.35
C VAL A 84 -2.63 16.16 -28.04
N LEU A 85 -1.91 16.01 -26.93
CA LEU A 85 -2.48 16.02 -25.58
C LEU A 85 -2.33 17.43 -24.99
N LEU A 86 -3.44 18.04 -24.60
CA LEU A 86 -3.47 19.35 -23.95
C LEU A 86 -4.10 19.23 -22.58
N GLU A 87 -3.33 19.61 -21.56
CA GLU A 87 -3.81 19.75 -20.19
C GLU A 87 -3.96 21.24 -19.87
N VAL A 88 -5.18 21.68 -19.55
CA VAL A 88 -5.49 23.07 -19.19
C VAL A 88 -6.00 23.09 -17.76
N SER A 89 -5.12 23.49 -16.84
CA SER A 89 -5.49 23.79 -15.45
C SER A 89 -6.11 25.19 -15.35
N ARG A 90 -7.19 25.32 -14.58
CA ARG A 90 -7.84 26.61 -14.31
C ARG A 90 -7.28 27.28 -13.04
N GLU A 91 -5.98 27.13 -12.79
CA GLU A 91 -5.27 27.94 -11.79
C GLU A 91 -4.31 28.92 -12.47
N SER A 92 -4.35 30.15 -11.97
CA SER A 92 -3.89 31.41 -12.55
C SER A 92 -2.43 31.49 -13.01
N ASN A 93 -2.25 32.23 -14.12
CA ASN A 93 -1.04 32.95 -14.58
C ASN A 93 0.27 32.15 -14.77
N PHE A 94 0.41 31.48 -15.92
CA PHE A 94 1.69 30.95 -16.39
C PHE A 94 1.98 31.41 -17.83
N SER A 95 3.23 31.81 -18.11
CA SER A 95 3.69 32.13 -19.47
C SER A 95 5.15 31.70 -19.69
N THR A 96 5.38 31.13 -20.88
CA THR A 96 6.64 30.86 -21.62
C THR A 96 7.05 29.38 -21.72
N ILE A 97 7.13 28.89 -22.97
CA ILE A 97 7.69 27.60 -23.39
C ILE A 97 8.77 27.90 -24.45
N VAL A 98 9.91 27.21 -24.40
CA VAL A 98 10.95 27.22 -25.44
C VAL A 98 11.04 25.81 -26.02
N ALA A 99 10.99 25.70 -27.35
CA ALA A 99 11.15 24.45 -28.07
C ALA A 99 12.60 24.26 -28.54
N SER A 100 13.12 23.03 -28.47
CA SER A 100 14.34 22.64 -29.18
C SER A 100 14.18 21.23 -29.74
N ALA A 101 14.66 21.06 -30.97
CA ALA A 101 14.42 19.91 -31.84
C ALA A 101 15.08 18.61 -31.36
N GLU A 102 14.40 17.51 -31.67
CA GLU A 102 14.74 16.10 -31.44
C GLU A 102 14.76 15.64 -29.96
N GLY A 103 13.62 15.08 -29.54
CA GLY A 103 13.63 13.91 -28.65
C GLY A 103 13.62 14.15 -27.14
N ALA A 104 12.93 15.17 -26.64
CA ALA A 104 12.29 15.22 -25.31
C ALA A 104 11.64 16.60 -25.13
N VAL A 105 10.43 16.68 -24.58
CA VAL A 105 9.83 17.95 -24.17
C VAL A 105 10.20 18.20 -22.71
N GLU A 106 11.06 19.18 -22.46
CA GLU A 106 11.39 19.65 -21.10
C GLU A 106 10.47 20.83 -20.75
N LEU A 107 9.61 20.66 -19.74
CA LEU A 107 8.82 21.74 -19.17
C LEU A 107 9.47 22.19 -17.85
N SER A 108 10.00 23.42 -17.83
CA SER A 108 10.56 24.04 -16.65
C SER A 108 9.63 25.15 -16.13
N PHE A 109 9.22 25.05 -14.87
CA PHE A 109 8.41 26.06 -14.21
C PHE A 109 9.25 26.89 -13.24
N LYS A 110 9.02 28.20 -13.19
CA LYS A 110 9.58 29.08 -12.16
C LYS A 110 8.44 29.57 -11.27
N ALA A 111 8.29 28.95 -10.11
CA ALA A 111 7.42 29.48 -9.06
C ALA A 111 8.04 30.79 -8.54
N THR A 112 7.26 31.87 -8.45
CA THR A 112 7.79 33.18 -8.02
C THR A 112 8.23 33.22 -6.55
N ASP A 113 7.86 32.23 -5.71
CA ASP A 113 8.08 32.33 -4.26
C ASP A 113 8.58 31.05 -3.55
N ALA A 114 9.38 30.18 -4.21
CA ALA A 114 10.03 29.07 -3.50
C ALA A 114 11.41 28.71 -4.08
N SER A 115 12.38 28.49 -3.21
CA SER A 115 13.80 28.21 -3.50
C SER A 115 14.08 26.78 -4.00
N SER A 116 13.14 26.15 -4.70
CA SER A 116 13.25 24.75 -5.15
C SER A 116 12.94 24.62 -6.64
N TYR A 117 13.88 24.02 -7.38
CA TYR A 117 13.73 23.68 -8.79
C TYR A 117 13.19 22.24 -8.89
N GLY A 118 12.11 22.02 -9.64
CA GLY A 118 11.60 20.70 -9.97
C GLY A 118 11.59 20.51 -11.48
N SER A 119 12.21 19.43 -11.96
CA SER A 119 12.15 18.97 -13.36
C SER A 119 11.29 17.70 -13.42
N TYR A 120 10.37 17.64 -14.38
CA TYR A 120 9.54 16.47 -14.66
C TYR A 120 9.98 15.84 -15.99
N PHE A 121 10.07 14.51 -16.02
CA PHE A 121 10.43 13.74 -17.21
C PHE A 121 9.25 12.84 -17.59
N PHE A 122 8.76 12.93 -18.82
CA PHE A 122 7.72 12.05 -19.33
C PHE A 122 8.36 11.00 -20.26
N ARG A 123 8.06 9.72 -20.05
CA ARG A 123 8.48 8.62 -20.93
C ARG A 123 7.24 7.97 -21.55
N MET A 124 7.08 8.09 -22.87
CA MET A 124 6.10 7.32 -23.62
C MET A 124 6.48 5.84 -23.57
N VAL A 125 5.63 5.00 -22.95
CA VAL A 125 5.74 3.54 -23.01
C VAL A 125 4.70 3.04 -24.01
N SER A 126 5.15 2.24 -24.96
CA SER A 126 4.39 1.79 -26.13
C SER A 126 3.03 1.16 -25.78
N GLY A 127 1.97 1.67 -26.41
CA GLY A 127 0.66 1.03 -26.50
C GLY A 127 -0.06 1.57 -27.73
N ASN A 128 -0.42 0.70 -28.67
CA ASN A 128 -1.21 1.10 -29.83
C ASN A 128 -2.64 1.42 -29.38
N LEU A 129 -3.02 2.70 -29.44
CA LEU A 129 -4.41 3.14 -29.26
C LEU A 129 -5.17 2.95 -30.59
N TYR A 130 -5.93 1.87 -30.67
CA TYR A 130 -6.89 1.67 -31.77
C TYR A 130 -8.17 2.45 -31.48
N CYS A 131 -8.51 3.42 -32.33
CA CYS A 131 -9.81 4.09 -32.31
C CYS A 131 -10.67 3.53 -33.45
N PRO A 132 -11.68 2.67 -33.20
CA PRO A 132 -12.65 2.33 -34.21
C PRO A 132 -13.56 3.54 -34.44
N ALA A 133 -13.90 3.81 -35.69
CA ALA A 133 -14.82 4.87 -36.07
C ALA A 133 -16.16 4.75 -35.32
N GLY A 134 -16.45 5.70 -34.42
CA GLY A 134 -17.74 5.84 -33.75
C GLY A 134 -17.63 5.86 -32.23
N TYR A 135 -17.53 7.08 -31.68
CA TYR A 135 -17.90 7.49 -30.31
C TYR A 135 -17.61 6.51 -29.16
N GLY A 136 -16.51 6.76 -28.46
CA GLY A 136 -16.25 6.23 -27.12
C GLY A 136 -15.09 6.98 -26.47
N VAL A 137 -15.39 7.86 -25.51
CA VAL A 137 -14.39 8.51 -24.65
C VAL A 137 -14.03 7.53 -23.53
N GLN A 138 -12.76 7.15 -23.41
CA GLN A 138 -12.23 6.59 -22.18
C GLN A 138 -11.54 7.70 -21.40
N VAL A 139 -11.99 7.92 -20.17
CA VAL A 139 -11.31 8.76 -19.19
C VAL A 139 -10.13 7.94 -18.66
N VAL A 140 -8.92 8.37 -18.98
CA VAL A 140 -7.70 7.87 -18.31
C VAL A 140 -7.40 8.89 -17.22
N GLU A 141 -7.77 8.59 -15.98
CA GLU A 141 -7.25 9.34 -14.84
C GLU A 141 -5.80 8.92 -14.63
N THR A 142 -4.84 9.75 -15.04
CA THR A 142 -3.45 9.62 -14.60
C THR A 142 -3.26 10.47 -13.36
N TRP A 143 -3.41 9.87 -12.18
CA TRP A 143 -2.97 10.48 -10.93
C TRP A 143 -1.49 10.12 -10.74
N GLU A 144 -0.58 10.93 -11.27
CA GLU A 144 0.80 10.98 -10.75
C GLU A 144 1.00 12.31 -10.04
N GLY A 145 0.22 12.52 -8.97
CA GLY A 145 0.71 13.35 -7.87
C GLY A 145 1.97 12.65 -7.35
N ARG A 146 3.16 13.20 -7.63
CA ARG A 146 4.42 12.70 -7.07
C ARG A 146 4.25 12.65 -5.56
N SER A 147 4.01 11.46 -5.04
CA SER A 147 3.85 11.26 -3.61
C SER A 147 5.20 11.53 -2.94
N ALA A 148 5.23 12.30 -1.85
CA ALA A 148 6.49 12.61 -1.19
C ALA A 148 7.15 11.32 -0.66
N PRO A 149 8.47 11.12 -0.76
CA PRO A 149 9.15 9.97 -0.16
C PRO A 149 8.74 9.76 1.30
N LEU A 150 8.68 8.51 1.74
CA LEU A 150 8.29 8.16 3.10
C LEU A 150 9.41 7.37 3.78
N ASN A 151 9.94 7.92 4.88
CA ASN A 151 10.67 7.12 5.85
C ASN A 151 9.67 6.52 6.85
N LEU A 152 9.65 5.18 6.95
CA LEU A 152 8.77 4.41 7.82
C LEU A 152 9.61 3.48 8.69
N THR A 153 9.38 3.52 10.01
CA THR A 153 9.90 2.53 10.94
C THR A 153 8.81 1.51 11.24
N VAL A 154 9.11 0.23 11.01
CA VAL A 154 8.26 -0.91 11.28
C VAL A 154 8.83 -1.68 12.46
N ILE A 155 8.05 -1.78 13.53
CA ILE A 155 8.32 -2.73 14.61
C ILE A 155 7.43 -3.95 14.38
N PHE A 156 8.06 -5.11 14.20
CA PHE A 156 7.37 -6.34 13.87
C PHE A 156 7.65 -7.43 14.90
N GLN A 157 6.62 -8.20 15.24
CA GLN A 157 6.75 -9.46 15.97
C GLN A 157 5.81 -10.52 15.41
N THR A 158 6.08 -11.78 15.69
CA THR A 158 5.16 -12.90 15.43
C THR A 158 5.49 -14.05 16.39
N ASN A 159 4.64 -15.08 16.47
CA ASN A 159 4.93 -16.30 17.22
C ASN A 159 5.26 -16.03 18.71
N VAL A 160 4.56 -15.08 19.35
CA VAL A 160 4.71 -14.79 20.78
C VAL A 160 4.13 -15.91 21.64
N ARG A 161 3.15 -16.68 21.14
CA ARG A 161 2.64 -17.90 21.78
C ARG A 161 2.27 -17.75 23.26
N SER A 162 1.60 -16.66 23.63
CA SER A 162 1.14 -16.40 25.01
C SER A 162 2.29 -16.18 26.03
N ARG A 163 3.49 -15.78 25.58
CA ARG A 163 4.58 -15.35 26.47
C ARG A 163 4.34 -13.90 26.94
N LEU A 164 3.41 -13.78 27.88
CA LEU A 164 3.06 -12.51 28.54
C LEU A 164 4.16 -12.06 29.50
N MET A 165 4.76 -13.02 30.20
CA MET A 165 5.86 -12.81 31.14
C MET A 165 7.21 -13.07 30.47
N PRO A 166 8.31 -12.50 31.00
CA PRO A 166 9.65 -12.86 30.58
C PRO A 166 9.93 -14.35 30.69
N VAL A 167 10.78 -14.85 29.80
CA VAL A 167 11.26 -16.24 29.80
C VAL A 167 12.78 -16.28 29.93
N ASN A 168 13.29 -17.35 30.51
CA ASN A 168 14.72 -17.63 30.48
C ASN A 168 15.12 -18.30 29.16
N LYS A 169 16.42 -18.55 28.98
CA LYS A 169 16.95 -19.17 27.76
C LYS A 169 16.33 -20.52 27.38
N TYR A 170 15.79 -21.24 28.35
CA TYR A 170 15.14 -22.55 28.18
C TYR A 170 13.64 -22.45 27.91
N ASP A 171 13.13 -21.25 27.63
CA ASP A 171 11.71 -20.96 27.42
C ASP A 171 10.81 -21.19 28.64
N SER A 172 11.41 -21.27 29.82
CA SER A 172 10.65 -21.32 31.06
C SER A 172 10.33 -19.91 31.53
N MET A 173 9.09 -19.69 31.97
CA MET A 173 8.69 -18.42 32.57
C MET A 173 9.63 -18.06 33.72
N CYS A 174 10.14 -16.83 33.72
CA CYS A 174 10.81 -16.28 34.88
C CYS A 174 9.77 -15.96 35.94
N ASP A 175 9.66 -16.83 36.95
CA ASP A 175 8.90 -16.51 38.15
C ASP A 175 9.60 -15.40 38.95
N MET A 176 8.91 -14.89 39.97
CA MET A 176 9.40 -13.79 40.79
C MET A 176 10.74 -14.12 41.46
N GLU A 177 10.93 -15.35 41.94
CA GLU A 177 12.16 -15.76 42.63
C GLU A 177 13.34 -15.77 41.65
N TYR A 178 13.17 -16.37 40.47
CA TYR A 178 14.22 -16.40 39.46
C TYR A 178 14.53 -15.00 38.92
N TYR A 179 13.50 -14.18 38.71
CA TYR A 179 13.63 -12.81 38.24
C TYR A 179 14.38 -11.94 39.26
N ASP A 180 14.08 -12.05 40.55
CA ASP A 180 14.76 -11.29 41.61
C ASP A 180 16.24 -11.69 41.76
N GLU A 181 16.56 -12.97 41.53
CA GLU A 181 17.95 -13.45 41.61
C GLU A 181 18.79 -13.13 40.38
N LYS A 182 18.20 -13.25 39.18
CA LYS A 182 18.90 -13.26 37.88
C LYS A 182 18.09 -12.53 36.80
N PRO A 183 17.76 -11.25 37.00
CA PRO A 183 16.90 -10.52 36.08
C PRO A 183 17.52 -10.40 34.68
N GLU A 184 18.86 -10.40 34.60
CA GLU A 184 19.64 -10.36 33.35
C GLU A 184 19.49 -11.63 32.50
N LYS A 185 18.91 -12.71 33.05
CA LYS A 185 18.68 -13.98 32.34
C LYS A 185 17.25 -14.14 31.85
N CYS A 186 16.43 -13.10 32.01
CA CYS A 186 15.04 -13.09 31.62
C CYS A 186 14.85 -12.13 30.47
N VAL A 187 14.29 -12.61 29.36
CA VAL A 187 14.04 -11.84 28.14
C VAL A 187 12.57 -11.91 27.73
N GLY A 188 12.13 -10.95 26.91
CA GLY A 188 10.74 -10.85 26.47
C GLY A 188 9.81 -10.30 27.55
N GLY A 189 8.54 -10.70 27.47
CA GLY A 189 7.46 -10.19 28.29
C GLY A 189 6.78 -8.95 27.68
N ALA A 190 5.50 -8.78 27.97
CA ALA A 190 4.67 -7.71 27.43
C ALA A 190 5.16 -6.32 27.86
N ASP A 191 5.59 -6.18 29.12
CA ASP A 191 6.07 -4.90 29.67
C ASP A 191 7.31 -4.36 28.95
N ARG A 192 8.30 -5.22 28.69
CA ARG A 192 9.52 -4.80 27.98
C ARG A 192 9.23 -4.40 26.54
N ARG A 193 8.39 -5.18 25.86
CA ARG A 193 7.95 -4.86 24.48
C ARG A 193 7.18 -3.54 24.44
N ALA A 194 6.23 -3.34 25.37
CA ALA A 194 5.47 -2.10 25.46
C ALA A 194 6.39 -0.90 25.77
N GLY A 195 7.32 -1.05 26.71
CA GLY A 195 8.30 -0.02 27.06
C GLY A 195 9.18 0.37 25.87
N TYR A 196 9.76 -0.62 25.18
CA TYR A 196 10.59 -0.40 24.00
C TYR A 196 9.81 0.30 22.88
N ILE A 197 8.64 -0.23 22.50
CA ILE A 197 7.85 0.35 21.41
C ILE A 197 7.40 1.77 21.73
N ASN A 198 6.97 2.04 22.97
CA ASN A 198 6.61 3.40 23.38
C ASN A 198 7.80 4.35 23.29
N ALA A 199 9.02 3.88 23.62
CA ALA A 199 10.22 4.69 23.50
C ALA A 199 10.56 4.99 22.03
N VAL A 200 10.47 4.00 21.13
CA VAL A 200 10.66 4.18 19.68
C VAL A 200 9.60 5.15 19.13
N LYS A 201 8.32 4.97 19.46
CA LYS A 201 7.24 5.88 19.04
C LYS A 201 7.44 7.32 19.55
N ALA A 202 8.15 7.52 20.66
CA ALA A 202 8.46 8.84 21.20
C ALA A 202 9.69 9.49 20.54
N ALA A 203 10.65 8.69 20.08
CA ALA A 203 11.89 9.17 19.46
C ALA A 203 11.77 9.35 17.94
N THR A 204 11.00 8.48 17.28
CA THR A 204 10.96 8.34 15.82
C THR A 204 9.59 8.71 15.26
N ALA A 205 9.58 9.45 14.15
CA ALA A 205 8.35 9.74 13.41
C ALA A 205 7.97 8.54 12.53
N ASN A 206 6.69 8.45 12.15
CA ASN A 206 6.20 7.43 11.22
C ASN A 206 6.53 5.99 11.65
N VAL A 207 6.11 5.62 12.86
CA VAL A 207 6.29 4.26 13.39
C VAL A 207 4.99 3.48 13.24
N VAL A 208 5.09 2.28 12.67
CA VAL A 208 4.02 1.29 12.67
C VAL A 208 4.44 0.05 13.43
N CYS A 209 3.56 -0.49 14.26
CA CYS A 209 3.79 -1.71 15.01
C CYS A 209 2.83 -2.80 14.56
N ILE A 210 3.38 -3.94 14.17
CA ILE A 210 2.66 -5.05 13.56
C ILE A 210 2.90 -6.32 14.38
N ASP A 211 1.82 -6.95 14.82
CA ASP A 211 1.86 -8.34 15.28
C ASP A 211 1.39 -9.26 14.14
N GLY A 212 2.31 -10.08 13.63
CA GLY A 212 2.11 -11.03 12.55
C GLY A 212 1.43 -12.33 12.96
N GLY A 213 0.77 -12.37 14.12
CA GLY A 213 -0.03 -13.49 14.58
C GLY A 213 0.75 -14.61 15.24
N ASN A 214 0.03 -15.70 15.53
CA ASN A 214 0.46 -16.73 16.48
C ASN A 214 0.84 -16.08 17.83
N ALA A 215 0.05 -15.09 18.24
CA ALA A 215 0.21 -14.37 19.50
C ALA A 215 -0.27 -15.24 20.67
N VAL A 216 -1.25 -16.11 20.42
CA VAL A 216 -1.89 -16.98 21.42
C VAL A 216 -1.34 -18.41 21.41
N VAL A 217 -1.85 -19.23 22.33
CA VAL A 217 -1.56 -20.66 22.49
C VAL A 217 -0.09 -20.96 22.80
N GLY A 218 0.19 -21.39 24.03
CA GLY A 218 1.52 -21.89 24.39
C GLY A 218 1.91 -21.79 25.86
N THR A 219 1.16 -21.06 26.67
CA THR A 219 1.31 -21.02 28.13
C THR A 219 -0.03 -21.28 28.82
N THR A 220 -0.04 -21.38 30.15
CA THR A 220 -1.27 -21.54 30.93
C THR A 220 -2.17 -20.29 30.89
N PHE A 221 -1.66 -19.12 30.49
CA PHE A 221 -2.47 -17.91 30.35
C PHE A 221 -3.62 -18.13 29.37
N PHE A 222 -3.33 -18.60 28.15
CA PHE A 222 -4.36 -18.90 27.17
C PHE A 222 -5.36 -19.95 27.67
N ALA A 223 -4.89 -21.01 28.33
CA ALA A 223 -5.77 -22.09 28.81
C ALA A 223 -6.72 -21.66 29.94
N VAL A 224 -6.29 -20.72 30.79
CA VAL A 224 -7.07 -20.24 31.95
C VAL A 224 -7.96 -19.05 31.59
N TYR A 225 -7.44 -18.11 30.81
CA TYR A 225 -8.13 -16.85 30.47
C TYR A 225 -8.78 -16.89 29.08
N ASP A 226 -8.65 -18.00 28.35
CA ASP A 226 -9.34 -18.23 27.08
C ASP A 226 -9.17 -17.06 26.10
N GLY A 227 -7.91 -16.61 25.95
CA GLY A 227 -7.50 -15.52 25.07
C GLY A 227 -7.68 -14.09 25.60
N GLU A 228 -8.38 -13.87 26.72
CA GLU A 228 -8.59 -12.52 27.29
C GLU A 228 -7.26 -11.88 27.71
N ALA A 229 -6.42 -12.64 28.45
CA ALA A 229 -5.13 -12.14 28.89
C ALA A 229 -4.18 -11.82 27.72
N ASP A 230 -4.23 -12.61 26.65
CA ASP A 230 -3.44 -12.37 25.44
C ASP A 230 -3.92 -11.11 24.71
N ALA A 231 -5.23 -10.93 24.53
CA ALA A 231 -5.78 -9.72 23.93
C ALA A 231 -5.43 -8.46 24.75
N GLU A 232 -5.61 -8.50 26.07
CA GLU A 232 -5.38 -7.35 26.94
C GLU A 232 -3.88 -7.03 27.11
N LEU A 233 -3.03 -8.03 27.32
CA LEU A 233 -1.62 -7.79 27.64
C LEU A 233 -0.71 -7.80 26.41
N LEU A 234 -0.99 -8.59 25.37
CA LEU A 234 -0.15 -8.60 24.15
C LEU A 234 -0.64 -7.63 23.09
N LEU A 235 -1.95 -7.51 22.88
CA LEU A 235 -2.48 -6.79 21.71
C LEU A 235 -3.03 -5.40 22.06
N ASN A 236 -3.45 -5.17 23.32
CA ASN A 236 -3.94 -3.88 23.78
C ASN A 236 -2.90 -3.06 24.54
N TYR A 237 -2.17 -3.69 25.46
CA TYR A 237 -1.20 -3.02 26.30
C TYR A 237 0.11 -2.73 25.57
N VAL A 238 0.62 -3.69 24.79
CA VAL A 238 1.68 -3.42 23.82
C VAL A 238 1.05 -2.63 22.66
N PRO A 239 1.61 -1.48 22.25
CA PRO A 239 0.92 -0.51 21.39
C PRO A 239 1.01 -0.90 19.90
N PHE A 240 0.47 -2.06 19.53
CA PHE A 240 0.32 -2.49 18.13
C PHE A 240 -0.70 -1.64 17.39
N ASP A 241 -0.43 -1.42 16.11
CA ASP A 241 -1.32 -0.70 15.19
C ASP A 241 -2.06 -1.67 14.26
N VAL A 242 -1.42 -2.79 13.91
CA VAL A 242 -1.97 -3.83 13.04
C VAL A 242 -1.73 -5.20 13.67
N TYR A 243 -2.73 -6.06 13.60
CA TYR A 243 -2.67 -7.46 14.01
C TYR A 243 -3.10 -8.37 12.87
N VAL A 244 -2.32 -9.40 12.57
CA VAL A 244 -2.59 -10.37 11.51
C VAL A 244 -2.80 -11.76 12.12
N PRO A 245 -4.05 -12.14 12.43
CA PRO A 245 -4.36 -13.46 12.99
C PRO A 245 -3.81 -14.60 12.13
N GLN A 246 -3.32 -15.66 12.76
CA GLN A 246 -2.80 -16.86 12.12
C GLN A 246 -3.54 -18.09 12.62
N HIS A 247 -3.10 -19.28 12.20
CA HIS A 247 -3.78 -20.53 12.51
C HIS A 247 -3.96 -20.80 14.01
N PHE A 248 -3.02 -20.41 14.87
CA PHE A 248 -3.15 -20.64 16.32
C PHE A 248 -4.29 -19.87 16.97
N GLU A 249 -4.67 -18.73 16.42
CA GLU A 249 -5.84 -17.96 16.84
C GLU A 249 -7.16 -18.71 16.61
N PHE A 250 -7.19 -19.65 15.65
CA PHE A 250 -8.39 -20.39 15.28
C PHE A 250 -8.44 -21.82 15.84
N ASN A 251 -7.49 -22.23 16.70
CA ASN A 251 -7.47 -23.59 17.27
C ASN A 251 -8.82 -24.01 17.91
N ASN A 252 -9.52 -23.06 18.56
CA ASN A 252 -10.82 -23.28 19.18
C ASN A 252 -12.00 -22.79 18.30
N GLY A 253 -11.77 -22.62 16.99
CA GLY A 253 -12.75 -22.19 16.00
C GLY A 253 -13.03 -20.68 15.98
N GLU A 254 -13.91 -20.27 15.08
CA GLU A 254 -14.24 -18.87 14.81
C GLU A 254 -14.85 -18.14 16.02
N ALA A 255 -15.54 -18.87 16.91
CA ALA A 255 -16.13 -18.32 18.12
C ALA A 255 -15.07 -17.82 19.11
N GLN A 256 -13.96 -18.56 19.25
CA GLN A 256 -12.84 -18.12 20.08
C GLN A 256 -12.19 -16.87 19.50
N MET A 257 -11.98 -16.86 18.18
CA MET A 257 -11.41 -15.70 17.51
C MET A 257 -12.32 -14.47 17.66
N SER A 258 -13.63 -14.62 17.47
CA SER A 258 -14.63 -13.55 17.66
C SER A 258 -14.61 -13.02 19.11
N LYS A 259 -14.51 -13.91 20.11
CA LYS A 259 -14.35 -13.51 21.51
C LYS A 259 -13.05 -12.73 21.74
N MET A 260 -11.92 -13.19 21.22
CA MET A 260 -10.65 -12.48 21.36
C MET A 260 -10.70 -11.08 20.73
N LEU A 261 -11.28 -10.97 19.54
CA LEU A 261 -11.51 -9.70 18.86
C LEU A 261 -12.40 -8.75 19.67
N SER A 262 -13.33 -9.28 20.48
CA SER A 262 -14.19 -8.46 21.34
C SER A 262 -13.46 -7.80 22.52
N PHE A 263 -12.27 -8.32 22.86
CA PHE A 263 -11.38 -7.71 23.86
C PHE A 263 -10.40 -6.72 23.24
N LEU A 264 -10.18 -6.74 21.92
CA LEU A 264 -9.28 -5.78 21.27
C LEU A 264 -9.83 -4.36 21.34
N ASN A 265 -8.96 -3.43 21.70
CA ASN A 265 -9.28 -2.01 21.67
C ASN A 265 -9.23 -1.48 20.22
N TYR A 266 -9.84 -0.32 20.00
CA TYR A 266 -9.98 0.30 18.67
C TYR A 266 -8.66 0.79 18.02
N ARG A 267 -7.51 0.65 18.68
CA ARG A 267 -6.21 1.13 18.16
C ARG A 267 -5.53 0.10 17.26
N THR A 268 -5.84 -1.18 17.45
CA THR A 268 -5.23 -2.29 16.74
C THR A 268 -6.19 -2.81 15.68
N ASP A 269 -5.84 -2.63 14.41
CA ASP A 269 -6.63 -3.16 13.30
C ASP A 269 -6.29 -4.63 13.06
N ALA A 270 -7.24 -5.53 13.34
CA ALA A 270 -7.10 -6.94 12.99
C ALA A 270 -7.44 -7.17 11.51
N VAL A 271 -6.51 -7.69 10.71
CA VAL A 271 -6.67 -7.80 9.26
C VAL A 271 -6.42 -9.20 8.71
N LEU A 272 -7.29 -9.66 7.82
CA LEU A 272 -7.14 -10.87 7.01
C LEU A 272 -7.69 -10.64 5.59
N SER A 273 -6.83 -10.72 4.59
CA SER A 273 -7.14 -10.34 3.21
C SER A 273 -7.42 -11.54 2.30
N ASN A 274 -6.91 -12.72 2.65
CA ASN A 274 -7.03 -13.92 1.82
C ASN A 274 -8.18 -14.87 2.22
N VAL A 275 -9.08 -14.44 3.11
CA VAL A 275 -10.16 -15.26 3.66
C VAL A 275 -11.53 -14.71 3.26
N GLN A 276 -12.47 -15.61 2.98
CA GLN A 276 -13.90 -15.33 2.96
C GLN A 276 -14.51 -15.88 4.26
N TRP A 277 -15.28 -15.04 4.95
CA TRP A 277 -15.96 -15.37 6.21
C TRP A 277 -17.41 -14.83 6.28
N THR A 278 -18.04 -14.65 5.12
CA THR A 278 -19.46 -14.30 5.03
C THR A 278 -20.31 -15.42 5.63
N ASP A 279 -21.40 -15.09 6.30
CA ASP A 279 -22.27 -16.05 7.00
C ASP A 279 -21.52 -16.85 8.09
N THR A 280 -20.53 -16.22 8.75
CA THR A 280 -19.87 -16.75 9.94
C THR A 280 -19.97 -15.79 11.13
N ILE A 281 -19.62 -16.27 12.33
CA ILE A 281 -19.61 -15.42 13.55
C ILE A 281 -18.60 -14.27 13.47
N LEU A 282 -17.64 -14.33 12.54
CA LEU A 282 -16.64 -13.28 12.34
C LEU A 282 -17.20 -12.09 11.56
N GLU A 283 -18.32 -12.25 10.84
CA GLU A 283 -18.94 -11.15 10.10
C GLU A 283 -19.40 -10.00 11.00
N ALA A 284 -19.76 -10.30 12.25
CA ALA A 284 -20.14 -9.30 13.26
C ALA A 284 -18.95 -8.84 14.15
N SER A 285 -17.74 -9.30 13.86
CA SER A 285 -16.54 -8.98 14.64
C SER A 285 -15.82 -7.72 14.14
N SER A 286 -14.73 -7.34 14.81
CA SER A 286 -13.85 -6.24 14.38
C SER A 286 -12.84 -6.63 13.28
N LEU A 287 -12.81 -7.90 12.83
CA LEU A 287 -11.91 -8.36 11.78
C LEU A 287 -12.18 -7.63 10.46
N GLN A 288 -11.14 -6.99 9.91
CA GLN A 288 -11.21 -6.27 8.64
C GLN A 288 -10.47 -7.02 7.52
N ARG A 289 -10.77 -6.67 6.27
CA ARG A 289 -10.03 -7.19 5.11
C ARG A 289 -8.64 -6.59 4.97
N TYR A 290 -8.48 -5.34 5.37
CA TYR A 290 -7.25 -4.57 5.29
C TYR A 290 -7.32 -3.41 6.29
N ALA A 291 -6.18 -2.76 6.52
CA ALA A 291 -6.10 -1.49 7.22
C ALA A 291 -5.35 -0.48 6.35
N ILE A 292 -5.71 0.79 6.48
CA ILE A 292 -5.02 1.91 5.82
C ILE A 292 -4.60 2.87 6.92
N LYS A 293 -3.31 3.21 6.97
CA LYS A 293 -2.79 4.18 7.92
C LYS A 293 -1.99 5.25 7.19
N GLU A 294 -2.08 6.48 7.68
CA GLU A 294 -1.39 7.64 7.10
C GLU A 294 -0.11 7.94 7.88
N TYR A 295 1.00 8.09 7.16
CA TYR A 295 2.29 8.49 7.71
C TYR A 295 2.88 9.60 6.85
N ALA A 296 3.19 10.75 7.45
CA ALA A 296 3.69 11.93 6.73
C ALA A 296 2.90 12.27 5.45
N GLY A 297 1.57 12.16 5.46
CA GLY A 297 0.71 12.41 4.29
C GLY A 297 0.64 11.28 3.27
N ARG A 298 1.28 10.14 3.52
CA ARG A 298 1.27 8.94 2.66
C ARG A 298 0.38 7.87 3.25
N MET A 299 -0.52 7.33 2.44
CA MET A 299 -1.34 6.18 2.82
C MET A 299 -0.55 4.88 2.60
N VAL A 300 -0.55 4.02 3.62
CA VAL A 300 0.03 2.67 3.59
C VAL A 300 -1.07 1.65 3.83
N GLY A 301 -1.21 0.71 2.91
CA GLY A 301 -2.15 -0.41 3.01
C GLY A 301 -1.51 -1.61 3.69
N PHE A 302 -2.19 -2.18 4.68
CA PHE A 302 -1.75 -3.36 5.42
C PHE A 302 -2.69 -4.53 5.12
N LEU A 303 -2.11 -5.64 4.66
CA LEU A 303 -2.84 -6.85 4.30
C LEU A 303 -2.36 -8.02 5.15
N GLY A 304 -3.31 -8.83 5.59
CA GLY A 304 -3.05 -10.04 6.37
C GLY A 304 -3.26 -11.29 5.53
N PHE A 305 -2.46 -12.32 5.79
CA PHE A 305 -2.60 -13.61 5.13
C PHE A 305 -2.60 -14.73 6.15
N VAL A 306 -3.35 -15.80 5.91
CA VAL A 306 -3.22 -17.06 6.65
C VAL A 306 -3.04 -18.24 5.70
N SER A 307 -2.12 -19.13 6.03
CA SER A 307 -1.81 -20.34 5.23
C SER A 307 -2.96 -21.36 5.27
N GLU A 308 -3.11 -22.15 4.19
CA GLU A 308 -4.05 -23.27 4.12
C GLU A 308 -3.79 -24.35 5.18
N LYS A 309 -2.57 -24.37 5.76
CA LYS A 309 -2.24 -25.21 6.93
C LYS A 309 -3.17 -24.97 8.12
N ILE A 310 -3.87 -23.84 8.18
CA ILE A 310 -4.87 -23.58 9.23
C ILE A 310 -5.91 -24.70 9.35
N TYR A 311 -6.31 -25.36 8.26
CA TYR A 311 -7.25 -26.47 8.31
C TYR A 311 -6.71 -27.70 9.03
N GLU A 312 -5.38 -27.84 9.16
CA GLU A 312 -4.75 -28.90 9.95
C GLU A 312 -4.81 -28.62 11.46
N TYR A 313 -4.80 -27.34 11.85
CA TYR A 313 -4.70 -26.91 13.26
C TYR A 313 -6.02 -26.42 13.86
N ALA A 314 -6.96 -25.98 13.03
CA ALA A 314 -8.23 -25.40 13.42
C ALA A 314 -9.42 -26.23 12.87
N PRO A 315 -9.66 -27.45 13.38
CA PRO A 315 -10.69 -28.36 12.86
C PRO A 315 -12.13 -27.90 13.13
N LEU A 316 -12.31 -26.79 13.87
CA LEU A 316 -13.60 -26.22 14.26
C LEU A 316 -14.03 -25.04 13.35
N LEU A 317 -13.27 -24.74 12.30
CA LEU A 317 -13.68 -23.76 11.30
C LEU A 317 -14.94 -24.22 10.56
N SER A 318 -15.86 -23.30 10.31
CA SER A 318 -17.04 -23.61 9.49
C SER A 318 -16.67 -23.73 8.01
N ASP A 319 -17.53 -24.40 7.24
CA ASP A 319 -17.40 -24.52 5.77
C ASP A 319 -17.44 -23.14 5.06
N ASN A 320 -17.99 -22.13 5.73
CA ASN A 320 -18.07 -20.75 5.23
C ASN A 320 -16.79 -19.94 5.47
N PHE A 321 -15.85 -20.46 6.27
CA PHE A 321 -14.51 -19.90 6.42
C PHE A 321 -13.58 -20.48 5.34
N VAL A 322 -13.48 -19.77 4.23
CA VAL A 322 -12.76 -20.23 3.04
C VAL A 322 -11.47 -19.41 2.86
N VAL A 323 -10.34 -20.08 3.06
CA VAL A 323 -9.00 -19.53 2.79
C VAL A 323 -8.70 -19.71 1.31
N ASN A 324 -8.17 -18.67 0.67
CA ASN A 324 -7.86 -18.63 -0.76
C ASN A 324 -9.05 -19.13 -1.63
N PRO A 325 -10.22 -18.45 -1.58
CA PRO A 325 -11.44 -18.87 -2.27
C PRO A 325 -11.31 -18.93 -3.81
N ASP A 326 -10.24 -18.37 -4.39
CA ASP A 326 -9.94 -18.53 -5.80
C ASP A 326 -9.54 -19.97 -6.12
N VAL A 327 -10.42 -20.71 -6.81
CA VAL A 327 -10.24 -22.12 -7.18
C VAL A 327 -9.66 -22.33 -8.59
N ARG A 328 -9.12 -21.28 -9.24
CA ARG A 328 -8.46 -21.42 -10.55
C ARG A 328 -7.35 -22.47 -10.49
N ASN A 329 -7.11 -23.15 -11.61
CA ASN A 329 -6.06 -24.17 -11.74
C ASN A 329 -4.69 -23.51 -11.98
N GLU A 330 -4.24 -22.72 -11.01
CA GLU A 330 -2.98 -21.99 -11.00
C GLU A 330 -2.21 -22.30 -9.71
N PRO A 331 -0.88 -22.11 -9.67
CA PRO A 331 -0.11 -22.22 -8.44
C PRO A 331 -0.67 -21.34 -7.32
N LEU A 332 -0.52 -21.77 -6.07
CA LEU A 332 -1.11 -21.09 -4.91
C LEU A 332 -0.67 -19.62 -4.82
N GLU A 333 0.62 -19.38 -4.96
CA GLU A 333 1.25 -18.06 -4.97
C GLU A 333 0.65 -17.11 -6.02
N VAL A 334 0.30 -17.63 -7.21
CA VAL A 334 -0.35 -16.85 -8.27
C VAL A 334 -1.78 -16.48 -7.89
N ARG A 335 -2.54 -17.44 -7.33
CA ARG A 335 -3.92 -17.20 -6.87
C ARG A 335 -3.96 -16.19 -5.74
N VAL A 336 -3.05 -16.33 -4.77
CA VAL A 336 -2.94 -15.41 -3.63
C VAL A 336 -2.51 -14.02 -4.10
N ALA A 337 -1.52 -13.90 -4.98
CA ALA A 337 -1.12 -12.61 -5.55
C ALA A 337 -2.28 -11.92 -6.26
N ALA A 338 -3.05 -12.66 -7.06
CA ALA A 338 -4.23 -12.14 -7.74
C ALA A 338 -5.35 -11.74 -6.77
N GLN A 339 -5.58 -12.51 -5.70
CA GLN A 339 -6.56 -12.16 -4.67
C GLN A 339 -6.16 -10.88 -3.93
N LEU A 340 -4.89 -10.75 -3.52
CA LEU A 340 -4.41 -9.54 -2.88
C LEU A 340 -4.44 -8.34 -3.84
N ALA A 341 -4.24 -8.55 -5.15
CA ALA A 341 -4.42 -7.51 -6.16
C ALA A 341 -5.84 -6.93 -6.16
N LEU A 342 -6.87 -7.77 -6.03
CA LEU A 342 -8.25 -7.28 -5.90
C LEU A 342 -8.46 -6.44 -4.64
N VAL A 343 -7.86 -6.85 -3.50
CA VAL A 343 -7.93 -6.06 -2.26
C VAL A 343 -7.18 -4.74 -2.41
N MET A 344 -6.04 -4.73 -3.09
CA MET A 344 -5.30 -3.50 -3.41
C MET A 344 -6.09 -2.58 -4.35
N ASP A 345 -6.85 -3.13 -5.31
CA ASP A 345 -7.75 -2.36 -6.17
C ASP A 345 -8.88 -1.71 -5.35
N GLU A 346 -9.49 -2.45 -4.42
CA GLU A 346 -10.50 -1.90 -3.49
C GLU A 346 -9.92 -0.74 -2.66
N ILE A 347 -8.70 -0.90 -2.12
CA ILE A 347 -8.01 0.17 -1.39
C ILE A 347 -7.81 1.39 -2.29
N GLN A 348 -7.33 1.20 -3.52
CA GLN A 348 -7.03 2.29 -4.45
C GLN A 348 -8.28 2.99 -5.00
N GLN A 349 -9.43 2.31 -5.06
CA GLN A 349 -10.71 2.95 -5.38
C GLN A 349 -11.13 3.96 -4.31
N VAL A 350 -10.83 3.67 -3.03
CA VAL A 350 -11.16 4.57 -1.91
C VAL A 350 -10.05 5.60 -1.67
N HIS A 351 -8.79 5.18 -1.82
CA HIS A 351 -7.60 5.99 -1.61
C HIS A 351 -6.65 5.86 -2.82
N PRO A 352 -6.89 6.63 -3.92
CA PRO A 352 -6.08 6.55 -5.14
C PRO A 352 -4.59 6.83 -4.93
N ALA A 353 -4.24 7.55 -3.86
CA ALA A 353 -2.86 7.85 -3.47
C ALA A 353 -2.13 6.68 -2.77
N CYS A 354 -2.84 5.60 -2.40
CA CYS A 354 -2.25 4.47 -1.68
C CYS A 354 -1.47 3.58 -2.65
N ASN A 355 -0.15 3.66 -2.60
CA ASN A 355 0.77 2.89 -3.44
C ASN A 355 1.86 2.16 -2.64
N ILE A 356 1.76 2.13 -1.31
CA ILE A 356 2.63 1.33 -0.44
C ILE A 356 1.77 0.23 0.16
N PHE A 357 2.17 -1.03 -0.08
CA PHE A 357 1.45 -2.19 0.45
C PHE A 357 2.39 -3.08 1.26
N VAL A 358 2.06 -3.27 2.53
CA VAL A 358 2.77 -4.13 3.48
C VAL A 358 1.92 -5.35 3.76
N VAL A 359 2.50 -6.53 3.57
CA VAL A 359 1.81 -7.81 3.81
C VAL A 359 2.51 -8.61 4.90
N SER A 360 1.76 -9.38 5.67
CA SER A 360 2.29 -10.24 6.73
C SER A 360 1.47 -11.54 6.87
N GLY A 361 2.06 -12.54 7.51
CA GLY A 361 1.40 -13.81 7.86
C GLY A 361 1.81 -15.01 7.03
N PHE A 362 2.90 -14.88 6.27
CA PHE A 362 3.43 -15.93 5.40
C PHE A 362 4.67 -16.59 6.00
N GLU A 363 4.91 -17.86 5.70
CA GLU A 363 6.26 -18.43 5.85
C GLU A 363 7.22 -17.75 4.86
N GLU A 364 8.54 -17.85 5.09
CA GLU A 364 9.53 -17.13 4.28
C GLU A 364 9.48 -17.51 2.80
N GLN A 365 9.38 -18.81 2.50
CA GLN A 365 9.24 -19.29 1.13
C GLN A 365 7.97 -18.76 0.45
N ASP A 366 6.86 -18.72 1.18
CA ASP A 366 5.58 -18.22 0.65
C ASP A 366 5.64 -16.70 0.40
N CYS A 367 6.29 -15.94 1.27
CA CYS A 367 6.53 -14.51 1.07
C CYS A 367 7.35 -14.26 -0.21
N GLU A 368 8.42 -15.03 -0.42
CA GLU A 368 9.29 -14.85 -1.59
C GLU A 368 8.54 -15.14 -2.89
N GLU A 369 7.80 -16.26 -2.94
CA GLU A 369 7.01 -16.62 -4.11
C GLU A 369 5.85 -15.65 -4.36
N LEU A 370 5.19 -15.15 -3.31
CA LEU A 370 4.19 -14.10 -3.43
C LEU A 370 4.77 -12.83 -4.06
N LEU A 371 5.93 -12.36 -3.58
CA LEU A 371 6.57 -11.16 -4.08
C LEU A 371 6.94 -11.28 -5.55
N LYS A 372 7.43 -12.45 -5.99
CA LYS A 372 7.73 -12.73 -7.41
C LYS A 372 6.51 -12.64 -8.33
N HIS A 373 5.32 -12.96 -7.82
CA HIS A 373 4.08 -12.96 -8.60
C HIS A 373 3.22 -11.71 -8.40
N SER A 374 3.58 -10.84 -7.47
CA SER A 374 2.90 -9.57 -7.24
C SER A 374 3.50 -8.44 -8.07
N GLU A 375 2.67 -7.49 -8.48
CA GLU A 375 3.12 -6.27 -9.16
C GLU A 375 3.25 -5.07 -8.21
N ARG A 376 2.55 -5.10 -7.07
CA ARG A 376 2.28 -3.92 -6.22
C ARG A 376 2.69 -4.05 -4.75
N ILE A 377 2.98 -5.25 -4.26
CA ILE A 377 3.42 -5.42 -2.87
C ILE A 377 4.80 -4.79 -2.70
N SER A 378 4.95 -3.91 -1.73
CA SER A 378 6.23 -3.24 -1.43
C SER A 378 7.09 -4.09 -0.48
N ILE A 379 6.47 -4.65 0.57
CA ILE A 379 7.16 -5.44 1.61
C ILE A 379 6.31 -6.63 2.05
N CYS A 380 6.94 -7.80 2.23
CA CYS A 380 6.38 -8.98 2.90
C CYS A 380 7.14 -9.28 4.19
N PHE A 381 6.47 -9.18 5.33
CA PHE A 381 6.99 -9.63 6.62
C PHE A 381 6.64 -11.11 6.83
N SER A 382 7.65 -11.97 6.85
CA SER A 382 7.45 -13.40 7.05
C SER A 382 7.35 -13.73 8.55
N SER A 383 6.56 -14.74 8.89
CA SER A 383 6.48 -15.33 10.22
C SER A 383 7.56 -16.39 10.47
N ALA A 384 8.55 -16.51 9.59
CA ALA A 384 9.58 -17.52 9.70
C ALA A 384 10.50 -17.26 10.90
N GLN A 385 10.97 -18.35 11.50
CA GLN A 385 11.93 -18.32 12.60
C GLN A 385 13.29 -18.63 12.03
N THR A 386 14.30 -17.79 12.27
CA THR A 386 15.67 -18.23 12.04
C THR A 386 15.99 -19.29 13.10
N GLY A 387 16.62 -20.38 12.71
CA GLY A 387 17.09 -21.42 13.64
C GLY A 387 18.25 -20.96 14.53
N ASP A 388 18.36 -19.65 14.78
CA ASP A 388 19.42 -19.04 15.56
C ASP A 388 19.23 -19.39 17.03
N THR A 389 20.19 -20.15 17.56
CA THR A 389 20.22 -20.58 18.96
C THR A 389 20.78 -19.50 19.88
N ASP A 390 21.37 -18.43 19.33
CA ASP A 390 21.94 -17.33 20.08
C ASP A 390 20.83 -16.32 20.42
N TRP A 391 20.09 -16.69 21.47
CA TRP A 391 18.91 -16.00 22.01
C TRP A 391 19.22 -14.67 22.72
N ASP A 392 20.50 -14.40 22.98
CA ASP A 392 21.01 -13.27 23.77
C ASP A 392 21.87 -12.30 22.95
N GLN A 393 21.94 -12.47 21.63
CA GLN A 393 22.71 -11.57 20.75
C GLN A 393 21.79 -10.85 19.77
N GLU A 394 21.97 -9.54 19.72
CA GLU A 394 21.47 -8.71 18.63
C GLU A 394 22.16 -9.07 17.34
N THR A 395 21.36 -9.21 16.30
CA THR A 395 21.83 -9.55 14.96
C THR A 395 21.16 -8.61 13.97
N GLU A 396 21.84 -8.35 12.85
CA GLU A 396 21.21 -7.68 11.72
C GLU A 396 19.92 -8.41 11.35
N LEU A 397 18.84 -7.66 11.13
CA LEU A 397 17.55 -8.26 10.83
C LEU A 397 17.63 -8.94 9.45
N PRO A 398 17.34 -10.25 9.31
CA PRO A 398 17.42 -10.91 8.02
C PRO A 398 16.37 -10.36 7.07
N HIS A 399 16.83 -9.87 5.92
CA HIS A 399 16.00 -9.32 4.87
C HIS A 399 16.61 -9.60 3.49
N GLN A 400 15.78 -9.70 2.47
CA GLN A 400 16.22 -9.92 1.10
C GLN A 400 15.46 -9.04 0.12
N GLN A 401 16.15 -8.61 -0.93
CA GLN A 401 15.52 -7.99 -2.08
C GLN A 401 14.90 -9.07 -2.96
N VAL A 402 13.66 -8.87 -3.36
CA VAL A 402 12.97 -9.73 -4.33
C VAL A 402 12.59 -8.88 -5.53
N ARG A 403 12.78 -9.42 -6.74
CA ARG A 403 12.28 -8.80 -7.97
C ARG A 403 10.86 -9.27 -8.17
N ASN A 404 9.93 -8.32 -8.25
CA ASN A 404 8.52 -8.63 -8.42
C ASN A 404 8.18 -8.91 -9.90
N ALA A 405 6.90 -9.18 -10.20
CA ALA A 405 6.47 -9.60 -11.53
C ALA A 405 6.75 -8.56 -12.64
N VAL A 406 6.90 -7.28 -12.29
CA VAL A 406 7.22 -6.17 -13.21
C VAL A 406 8.69 -5.73 -13.12
N GLY A 407 9.52 -6.44 -12.37
CA GLY A 407 10.96 -6.17 -12.22
C GLY A 407 11.34 -5.13 -11.16
N ASN A 408 10.36 -4.62 -10.40
CA ASN A 408 10.61 -3.67 -9.31
C ASN A 408 11.30 -4.36 -8.12
N THR A 409 12.07 -3.58 -7.36
CA THR A 409 12.67 -4.03 -6.11
C THR A 409 11.60 -4.01 -5.01
N THR A 410 11.41 -5.13 -4.33
CA THR A 410 10.57 -5.28 -3.15
C THR A 410 11.38 -5.96 -2.04
N LEU A 411 10.84 -6.01 -0.83
CA LEU A 411 11.55 -6.58 0.32
C LEU A 411 10.78 -7.73 0.95
N LEU A 412 11.48 -8.83 1.18
CA LEU A 412 11.11 -9.81 2.19
C LEU A 412 11.88 -9.48 3.45
N VAL A 413 11.17 -9.32 4.56
CA VAL A 413 11.77 -9.13 5.88
C VAL A 413 11.37 -10.31 6.74
N THR A 414 12.34 -11.04 7.27
CA THR A 414 12.04 -12.16 8.15
C THR A 414 11.74 -11.60 9.53
N GLY A 415 10.47 -11.68 9.92
CA GLY A 415 9.88 -11.09 11.11
C GLY A 415 10.26 -11.79 12.41
N ASN A 416 11.53 -12.11 12.56
CA ASN A 416 12.03 -12.93 13.64
C ASN A 416 11.99 -12.17 14.98
N SER A 417 11.24 -12.70 15.94
CA SER A 417 11.19 -12.21 17.32
C SER A 417 12.09 -13.04 18.28
N LYS A 418 13.13 -13.73 17.77
CA LYS A 418 13.96 -14.73 18.48
C LYS A 418 13.14 -15.84 19.16
N MET A 419 12.01 -16.23 18.54
CA MET A 419 10.95 -17.09 19.10
C MET A 419 10.30 -16.51 20.36
N TYR A 420 8.98 -16.73 20.53
CA TYR A 420 8.30 -16.54 21.82
C TYR A 420 8.37 -15.11 22.40
N GLY A 421 8.49 -14.11 21.52
CA GLY A 421 8.55 -12.70 21.89
C GLY A 421 9.79 -12.29 22.70
N ARG A 422 10.90 -13.01 22.54
CA ARG A 422 12.21 -12.68 23.15
C ARG A 422 12.89 -11.48 22.52
N GLY A 423 12.56 -11.19 21.27
CA GLY A 423 13.03 -10.01 20.54
C GLY A 423 11.93 -9.35 19.73
N LEU A 424 12.26 -8.20 19.15
CA LEU A 424 11.44 -7.47 18.19
C LEU A 424 12.27 -7.23 16.93
N ALA A 425 11.65 -7.32 15.77
CA ALA A 425 12.25 -6.83 14.54
C ALA A 425 12.03 -5.31 14.47
N ALA A 426 13.11 -4.52 14.52
CA ALA A 426 13.07 -3.09 14.29
C ALA A 426 13.66 -2.79 12.93
N PHE A 427 12.81 -2.38 11.99
CA PHE A 427 13.15 -2.22 10.58
C PHE A 427 12.78 -0.82 10.11
N TRP A 428 13.70 -0.11 9.48
CA TRP A 428 13.40 1.15 8.81
C TRP A 428 13.48 0.99 7.30
N VAL A 429 12.65 1.74 6.59
CA VAL A 429 12.61 1.72 5.12
C VAL A 429 12.23 3.10 4.58
N ASP A 430 12.97 3.51 3.55
CA ASP A 430 12.66 4.67 2.74
C ASP A 430 11.92 4.22 1.48
N PHE A 431 10.66 4.63 1.33
CA PHE A 431 9.90 4.49 0.11
C PHE A 431 10.06 5.70 -0.79
N ASP A 432 10.22 5.46 -2.08
CA ASP A 432 10.18 6.52 -3.08
C ASP A 432 8.74 7.01 -3.35
N SER A 433 8.60 7.91 -4.32
CA SER A 433 7.29 8.44 -4.72
C SER A 433 6.36 7.40 -5.34
N SER A 434 6.90 6.32 -5.89
CA SER A 434 6.13 5.21 -6.46
C SER A 434 5.68 4.20 -5.39
N GLY A 435 6.18 4.33 -4.16
CA GLY A 435 5.87 3.42 -3.05
C GLY A 435 6.76 2.17 -3.03
N LEU A 436 7.89 2.21 -3.74
CA LEU A 436 8.88 1.15 -3.75
C LEU A 436 10.00 1.42 -2.74
N PRO A 437 10.55 0.40 -2.07
CA PRO A 437 11.69 0.54 -1.19
C PRO A 437 12.95 1.03 -1.95
N SER A 438 13.62 2.03 -1.40
CA SER A 438 14.80 2.68 -1.98
C SER A 438 16.05 2.58 -1.09
N ALA A 439 15.86 2.57 0.22
CA ALA A 439 16.86 2.25 1.24
C ALA A 439 16.17 1.58 2.42
N TRP A 440 16.90 0.75 3.17
CA TRP A 440 16.36 0.07 4.34
C TRP A 440 17.50 -0.48 5.20
N GLY A 441 17.16 -0.82 6.43
CA GLY A 441 18.04 -1.46 7.38
C GLY A 441 17.26 -1.82 8.63
N GLY A 442 17.89 -2.54 9.55
CA GLY A 442 17.23 -2.89 10.79
C GLY A 442 17.97 -3.94 11.58
N ASN A 443 17.61 -4.02 12.84
CA ASN A 443 18.20 -4.95 13.79
C ASN A 443 17.11 -5.80 14.43
N GLN A 444 17.55 -6.97 14.88
CA GLN A 444 16.77 -7.78 15.78
C GLN A 444 17.13 -7.41 17.21
N VAL A 445 16.19 -6.75 17.89
CA VAL A 445 16.38 -6.20 19.23
C VAL A 445 15.99 -7.24 20.26
N ILE A 446 16.87 -7.51 21.24
CA ILE A 446 16.56 -8.42 22.33
C ILE A 446 15.79 -7.68 23.42
N MET A 447 14.70 -8.28 23.90
CA MET A 447 13.88 -7.70 24.97
C MET A 447 14.46 -8.05 26.35
N ASP A 448 15.69 -7.64 26.62
CA ASP A 448 16.37 -7.78 27.92
C ASP A 448 16.20 -6.52 28.79
N GLU A 449 16.99 -6.37 29.85
CA GLU A 449 16.94 -5.17 30.70
C GLU A 449 17.60 -3.94 30.09
N ALA A 450 18.52 -4.12 29.14
CA ALA A 450 19.31 -3.08 28.51
C ALA A 450 18.63 -2.55 27.24
N LEU A 451 17.36 -2.16 27.35
CA LEU A 451 16.60 -1.61 26.21
C LEU A 451 17.24 -0.31 25.71
N ASN A 452 17.80 -0.33 24.51
CA ASN A 452 18.41 0.82 23.86
C ASN A 452 17.56 1.28 22.67
N VAL A 453 17.13 2.55 22.66
CA VAL A 453 16.19 3.05 21.64
C VAL A 453 16.90 3.33 20.30
N SER A 454 18.23 3.47 20.31
CA SER A 454 19.01 3.71 19.09
C SER A 454 18.95 2.58 18.07
N ASP A 455 18.45 1.40 18.45
CA ASP A 455 18.43 0.22 17.58
C ASP A 455 17.31 0.28 16.53
N ALA A 456 16.41 1.27 16.66
CA ALA A 456 15.34 1.59 15.71
C ALA A 456 15.64 2.82 14.81
N GLU A 457 16.74 3.54 15.05
CA GLU A 457 17.26 4.62 14.19
C GLU A 457 18.29 4.07 13.18
#